data_AF-A0A2L0MY60-F1
#
_entry.id   AF-A0A2L0MY60-F1
#
_cell.length_a   1.000
_cell.length_b   1.000
_cell.length_c   1.000
_cell.angle_alpha   90.00
_cell.angle_beta   90.00
_cell.angle_gamma   90.00
#
_symmetry.space_group_name_H-M   'P 1'
#
loop_
_entity.id
_entity.type
_entity.pdbx_description
1 polymer ?
#
loop_
_entity_poly.entity_id
_entity_poly.type
_entity_poly.pdbx_seq_one_letter_code
_entity_poly.pdbx_strand_id
1 'polypeptide(L)' 'MARSNRQKSDKDIAEWCPVETEKCDYINRWTVSKTRWRQSVDTTEKNVLRDLGANCPNDNLTIRLAR' A
#
# COMPACT_ATOMS: atom_id res chain seq x y z
N MET A 1 -6.52 2.84 -30.81
CA MET A 1 -6.60 1.92 -29.66
C MET A 1 -5.83 2.51 -28.49
N ALA A 2 -6.50 3.24 -27.61
CA ALA A 2 -5.84 3.82 -26.44
C ALA A 2 -5.67 2.72 -25.38
N ARG A 3 -4.43 2.43 -24.99
CA ARG A 3 -4.11 1.50 -23.91
C ARG A 3 -4.65 2.06 -22.59
N SER A 4 -5.87 1.67 -22.25
CA SER A 4 -6.49 1.87 -20.93
C SER A 4 -5.67 1.11 -19.88
N ASN A 5 -4.67 1.76 -19.29
CA ASN A 5 -3.98 1.20 -18.13
C ASN A 5 -3.66 2.24 -17.03
N ARG A 6 -4.36 3.38 -17.02
CA ARG A 6 -4.16 4.43 -15.99
C ARG A 6 -5.10 4.34 -14.79
N GLN A 7 -6.15 3.51 -14.84
CA GLN A 7 -7.12 3.37 -13.74
C GLN A 7 -6.74 2.33 -12.67
N LYS A 8 -5.49 1.86 -12.64
CA LYS A 8 -5.01 0.96 -11.57
C LYS A 8 -4.29 1.68 -10.43
N SER A 9 -4.09 2.99 -10.51
CA SER A 9 -3.28 3.71 -9.52
C SER A 9 -4.05 4.17 -8.28
N ASP A 10 -5.38 4.08 -8.30
CA ASP A 10 -6.30 4.58 -7.27
C ASP A 10 -7.18 3.47 -6.69
N LYS A 11 -6.74 2.21 -6.79
CA LYS A 11 -7.43 1.15 -6.06
C LYS A 11 -7.01 1.23 -4.61
N ASP A 12 -7.80 1.98 -3.84
CA ASP A 12 -7.71 2.10 -2.40
C ASP A 12 -7.47 0.72 -1.77
N ILE A 13 -6.46 0.68 -0.90
CA ILE A 13 -6.09 -0.55 -0.18
C ILE A 13 -7.27 -1.12 0.62
N ALA A 14 -8.22 -0.25 0.99
CA ALA A 14 -9.43 -0.55 1.73
C ALA A 14 -10.44 -1.39 0.92
N GLU A 15 -10.52 -1.20 -0.40
CA GLU A 15 -11.55 -1.84 -1.23
C GLU A 15 -11.09 -3.21 -1.77
N TRP A 16 -9.78 -3.45 -1.83
CA TRP A 16 -9.19 -4.64 -2.45
C TRP A 16 -8.41 -5.53 -1.47
N CYS A 17 -8.62 -5.38 -0.17
CA CYS A 17 -7.90 -6.16 0.84
C CYS A 17 -8.31 -7.65 0.78
N PRO A 18 -7.45 -8.56 0.32
CA PRO A 18 -7.74 -9.98 0.34
C PRO A 18 -7.50 -10.49 1.75
N VAL A 19 -8.49 -11.18 2.32
CA VAL A 19 -8.41 -12.07 3.49
C VAL A 19 -7.54 -11.58 4.66
N GLU A 20 -8.17 -11.38 5.81
CA GLU A 20 -7.60 -10.99 7.12
C GLU A 20 -6.15 -11.48 7.41
N THR A 21 -5.79 -12.69 6.98
CA THR A 21 -4.46 -13.32 7.16
C THR A 21 -3.33 -12.69 6.34
N GLU A 22 -3.61 -12.08 5.17
CA GLU A 22 -2.59 -11.49 4.29
C GLU A 22 -2.51 -9.96 4.40
N LYS A 23 -3.29 -9.36 5.31
CA LYS A 23 -3.32 -7.90 5.52
C LYS A 23 -1.95 -7.30 5.77
N CYS A 24 -1.13 -7.92 6.62
CA CYS A 24 0.16 -7.38 7.01
C CYS A 24 1.18 -7.39 5.87
N ASP A 25 1.30 -8.50 5.15
CA ASP A 25 2.18 -8.58 3.97
C ASP A 25 1.72 -7.61 2.87
N TYR A 26 0.41 -7.47 2.69
CA TYR A 26 -0.17 -6.54 1.74
C TYR A 26 0.15 -5.08 2.07
N ILE A 27 -0.05 -4.65 3.33
CA ILE A 27 0.30 -3.30 3.82
C ILE A 27 1.80 -3.02 3.64
N ASN A 28 2.64 -4.00 3.96
CA ASN A 28 4.09 -3.90 3.80
C ASN A 28 4.47 -3.70 2.34
N ARG A 29 3.96 -4.53 1.42
CA ARG A 29 4.21 -4.38 -0.03
C ARG A 29 3.69 -3.06 -0.58
N TRP A 30 2.53 -2.60 -0.11
CA TRP A 30 1.98 -1.31 -0.50
C TRP A 30 2.85 -0.15 -0.07
N THR A 31 3.24 -0.13 1.21
CA THR A 31 4.14 0.88 1.79
C THR A 31 5.46 0.91 1.04
N VAL A 32 6.07 -0.26 0.82
CA VAL A 32 7.30 -0.40 0.02
C VAL A 32 7.12 0.18 -1.37
N SER A 33 6.00 -0.11 -2.06
CA SER A 33 5.72 0.40 -3.40
C SER A 33 5.57 1.92 -3.41
N LYS A 34 4.70 2.48 -2.55
CA LYS A 34 4.45 3.93 -2.45
C LYS A 34 5.74 4.69 -2.13
N THR A 35 6.51 4.23 -1.14
CA THR A 35 7.79 4.83 -0.77
C THR A 35 8.82 4.69 -1.88
N ARG A 36 8.94 3.50 -2.50
CA ARG A 36 9.87 3.25 -3.60
C ARG A 36 9.66 4.23 -4.75
N TRP A 37 8.41 4.50 -5.11
CA TRP A 37 8.05 5.40 -6.20
C TRP A 37 7.82 6.85 -5.78
N ARG A 38 8.00 7.19 -4.49
CA ARG A 38 7.68 8.51 -3.91
C ARG A 38 6.26 8.99 -4.24
N GLN A 39 5.29 8.07 -4.26
CA GLN A 39 3.89 8.46 -4.41
C GLN A 39 3.41 9.21 -3.16
N SER A 40 2.60 10.24 -3.39
CA SER A 40 1.85 10.90 -2.34
C SER A 40 0.89 9.89 -1.69
N VAL A 41 0.82 9.93 -0.37
CA VAL A 41 -0.16 9.19 0.43
C VAL A 41 -0.96 10.23 1.18
N ASP A 42 -2.28 10.24 0.99
CA ASP A 42 -3.14 11.15 1.73
C ASP A 42 -3.31 10.71 3.19
N THR A 43 -3.82 11.62 4.01
CA THR A 43 -4.01 11.38 5.45
C THR A 43 -4.98 10.23 5.71
N THR A 44 -5.96 10.00 4.84
CA THR A 44 -6.96 8.94 4.98
C THR A 44 -6.32 7.58 4.72
N GLU A 45 -5.60 7.41 3.59
CA GLU A 45 -4.81 6.21 3.30
C GLU A 45 -3.86 5.89 4.45
N LYS A 46 -3.15 6.89 4.98
CA LYS A 46 -2.23 6.71 6.11
C LYS A 46 -2.93 6.23 7.38
N ASN A 47 -4.10 6.77 7.68
CA ASN A 47 -4.88 6.34 8.84
C ASN A 47 -5.37 4.90 8.68
N VAL A 48 -5.88 4.54 7.50
CA VAL A 48 -6.33 3.18 7.20
C VAL A 48 -5.17 2.19 7.29
N LEU A 49 -3.99 2.53 6.73
CA LEU A 49 -2.79 1.70 6.83
C LEU A 49 -2.36 1.50 8.28
N ARG A 50 -2.46 2.54 9.12
CA ARG A 50 -2.16 2.44 10.55
C ARG A 50 -3.17 1.57 11.30
N ASP A 51 -4.46 1.74 11.03
CA ASP A 51 -5.52 0.96 11.67
C ASP A 51 -5.44 -0.52 11.28
N LEU A 52 -5.26 -0.82 9.99
CA LEU A 52 -5.06 -2.19 9.51
C LEU A 52 -3.75 -2.78 10.02
N GLY A 53 -2.69 -1.96 10.10
CA GLY A 53 -1.37 -2.34 10.61
C GLY A 53 -1.30 -2.47 12.13
N ALA A 54 -2.30 -1.99 12.87
CA ALA A 54 -2.30 -2.03 14.33
C ALA A 54 -2.28 -3.46 14.89
N ASN A 55 -2.79 -4.42 14.12
CA ASN A 55 -2.77 -5.85 14.45
C ASN A 55 -1.60 -6.60 13.82
N CYS A 56 -0.71 -5.90 13.12
CA CYS A 56 0.45 -6.49 12.45
C CYS A 56 1.72 -6.40 13.30
N PRO A 57 2.64 -7.37 13.18
CA PRO A 57 3.96 -7.24 13.77
C PRO A 57 4.70 -6.03 13.16
N ASN A 58 5.42 -5.30 14.01
CA ASN A 58 6.29 -4.20 13.58
C ASN A 58 7.54 -4.77 12.91
N ASP A 59 7.43 -5.09 11.62
CA ASP A 59 8.55 -5.55 10.79
C ASP A 59 9.37 -4.38 10.24
N ASN A 60 10.69 -4.57 10.22
CA ASN A 60 11.61 -3.59 9.63
C ASN A 60 11.62 -3.72 8.10
N LEU A 61 10.92 -2.82 7.40
CA LEU A 61 10.88 -2.79 5.95
C LEU A 61 12.11 -2.08 5.37
N THR A 62 12.97 -2.82 4.68
CA THR A 62 14.10 -2.24 3.93
C THR A 62 13.63 -1.82 2.53
N ILE A 63 13.47 -0.52 2.30
CA ILE A 63 12.95 0.02 1.03
C ILE A 63 14.09 0.61 0.20
N ARG A 64 14.23 0.16 -1.05
CA ARG A 64 15.11 0.79 -2.05
C ARG A 64 14.28 1.71 -2.93
N LEU A 65 14.58 3.01 -2.91
CA LEU A 65 13.94 4.00 -3.77
C LEU A 65 14.22 3.69 -5.26
N ALA A 66 13.20 3.82 -6.10
CA ALA A 66 13.39 3.78 -7.55
C ALA A 66 14.19 5.02 -7.96
N ARG A 67 15.16 4.80 -8.85
CA ARG A 67 16.12 5.82 -9.31
C ARG A 67 15.56 6.58 -10.50
#